data_AF-A0A954P9Y1-F1
#
_entry.id   AF-A0A954P9Y1-F1
#
_cell.length_a   1.000
_cell.length_b   1.000
_cell.length_c   1.000
_cell.angle_alpha   90.00
_cell.angle_beta   90.00
_cell.angle_gamma   90.00
#
_symmetry.space_group_name_H-M   'P 1'
#
loop_
_entity.id
_entity.type
_entity.pdbx_description
1 polymer ?
#
loop_
_entity_poly.entity_id
_entity_poly.type
_entity_poly.pdbx_seq_one_letter_code
_entity_poly.pdbx_strand_id
1 'polypeptide(L)'
;MNQRRVKIEEMLLAEPNDEFLRYSLALEKQKDGELEPALALLSSLCGGDKPYVAAFFRSAQWLAEISKIEEARAFLRDGIDAARQQGDL
;
A
#
# COMPACT_ATOMS: atom_id res chain seq x y z
N MET A 1 7.23 -17.23 -7.25
CA MET A 1 5.82 -16.87 -7.45
C MET A 1 4.99 -17.60 -6.41
N ASN A 2 4.54 -16.89 -5.38
CA ASN A 2 3.85 -17.45 -4.23
C ASN A 2 2.41 -17.88 -4.62
N GLN A 3 1.96 -19.08 -4.18
CA GLN A 3 0.58 -19.55 -4.35
C GLN A 3 -0.46 -18.55 -3.80
N ARG A 4 -0.09 -17.83 -2.73
CA ARG A 4 -0.92 -16.76 -2.18
C ARG A 4 -1.12 -15.60 -3.15
N ARG A 5 -0.07 -15.20 -3.88
CA ARG A 5 -0.12 -14.10 -4.86
C ARG A 5 -1.09 -14.40 -6.00
N VAL A 6 -0.97 -15.60 -6.57
CA VAL A 6 -1.85 -16.06 -7.66
C VAL A 6 -3.32 -15.99 -7.26
N LYS A 7 -3.65 -16.49 -6.06
CA LYS A 7 -5.03 -16.44 -5.56
C LYS A 7 -5.55 -15.01 -5.38
N ILE A 8 -4.71 -14.08 -4.91
CA ILE A 8 -5.09 -12.66 -4.80
C ILE A 8 -5.33 -12.06 -6.19
N GLU A 9 -4.46 -12.34 -7.15
CA GLU A 9 -4.60 -11.87 -8.53
C GLU A 9 -5.90 -12.41 -9.19
N GLU A 10 -6.25 -13.67 -8.95
CA GLU A 10 -7.52 -14.25 -9.42
C GLU A 10 -8.74 -13.56 -8.80
N MET A 11 -8.72 -13.29 -7.50
CA MET A 11 -9.82 -12.58 -6.82
C MET A 11 -9.96 -11.14 -7.35
N LEU A 12 -8.84 -10.47 -7.65
CA LEU A 12 -8.83 -9.13 -8.23
C LEU A 12 -9.41 -9.07 -9.65
N LEU A 13 -9.48 -10.19 -10.39
CA LEU A 13 -10.20 -10.23 -11.67
C LEU A 13 -11.71 -10.03 -11.48
N ALA A 14 -12.26 -10.52 -10.36
CA ALA A 14 -13.66 -10.33 -10.02
C ALA A 14 -13.90 -8.98 -9.30
N GLU A 15 -12.98 -8.59 -8.42
CA GLU A 15 -13.12 -7.41 -7.56
C GLU A 15 -11.90 -6.48 -7.69
N PRO A 16 -11.70 -5.81 -8.84
CA PRO A 16 -10.47 -5.08 -9.15
C PRO A 16 -10.21 -3.86 -8.25
N ASN A 17 -11.25 -3.38 -7.57
CA ASN A 17 -11.19 -2.22 -6.69
C ASN A 17 -11.17 -2.59 -5.21
N ASP A 18 -11.11 -3.87 -4.86
CA ASP A 18 -11.02 -4.28 -3.46
C ASP A 18 -9.67 -3.81 -2.87
N GLU A 19 -9.77 -2.86 -1.93
CA GLU A 19 -8.63 -2.21 -1.29
C GLU A 19 -7.77 -3.20 -0.52
N PHE A 20 -8.39 -4.18 0.13
CA PHE A 20 -7.70 -5.19 0.93
C PHE A 20 -6.90 -6.16 0.05
N LEU A 21 -7.47 -6.59 -1.08
CA LEU A 21 -6.79 -7.44 -2.05
C LEU A 21 -5.64 -6.70 -2.73
N ARG A 22 -5.85 -5.43 -3.13
CA ARG A 22 -4.78 -4.59 -3.71
C ARG A 22 -3.64 -4.36 -2.73
N TYR A 23 -3.95 -4.09 -1.47
CA TYR A 23 -2.95 -3.95 -0.41
C TYR A 23 -2.21 -5.28 -0.17
N SER A 24 -2.94 -6.40 -0.10
CA SER A 24 -2.35 -7.73 0.06
C SER A 24 -1.43 -8.11 -1.10
N LEU A 25 -1.80 -7.74 -2.33
CA LEU A 25 -0.95 -7.94 -3.51
C LEU A 25 0.37 -7.15 -3.40
N ALA A 26 0.32 -5.90 -2.92
CA ALA A 26 1.52 -5.11 -2.69
C ALA A 26 2.48 -5.79 -1.70
N LEU A 27 1.96 -6.35 -0.60
CA LEU A 27 2.77 -7.07 0.37
C LEU A 27 3.43 -8.33 -0.23
N GLU A 28 2.70 -9.10 -1.05
CA GLU A 28 3.27 -10.28 -1.70
C GLU A 28 4.31 -9.90 -2.77
N LYS A 29 4.10 -8.80 -3.50
CA LYS A 29 5.10 -8.27 -4.44
C LYS A 29 6.38 -7.84 -3.74
N GLN A 30 6.28 -7.15 -2.62
CA GLN A 30 7.46 -6.77 -1.83
C GLN A 30 8.23 -8.00 -1.32
N LYS A 31 7.53 -9.05 -0.86
CA LYS A 31 8.18 -10.31 -0.46
C LYS A 31 8.91 -11.00 -1.61
N ASP A 32 8.42 -10.86 -2.84
CA ASP A 32 9.06 -11.35 -4.05
C ASP A 32 10.20 -10.43 -4.55
N GLY A 33 10.55 -9.38 -3.80
CA GLY A 33 11.60 -8.41 -4.15
C GLY A 33 11.16 -7.32 -5.13
N GLU A 34 9.88 -7.30 -5.51
CA GLU A 34 9.29 -6.30 -6.41
C GLU A 34 8.86 -5.04 -5.61
N LEU A 35 9.83 -4.28 -5.08
CA LEU A 35 9.54 -3.14 -4.22
C LEU A 35 8.86 -1.97 -4.96
N GLU A 36 9.34 -1.58 -6.14
CA GLU A 36 8.74 -0.49 -6.91
C GLU A 36 7.29 -0.79 -7.33
N PRO A 37 6.96 -1.98 -7.87
CA PRO A 37 5.57 -2.36 -8.12
C PRO A 37 4.70 -2.37 -6.85
N ALA A 38 5.25 -2.80 -5.71
CA ALA A 38 4.54 -2.79 -4.43
C ALA A 38 4.22 -1.36 -3.97
N LEU A 39 5.20 -0.43 -4.04
CA LEU A 39 5.01 0.98 -3.71
C LEU A 39 4.00 1.66 -4.65
N ALA A 40 4.00 1.31 -5.94
CA ALA A 40 3.01 1.83 -6.89
C ALA A 40 1.58 1.42 -6.51
N LEU A 41 1.37 0.15 -6.12
CA LEU A 41 0.07 -0.31 -5.63
C LEU A 41 -0.35 0.42 -4.36
N LEU A 42 0.53 0.56 -3.37
CA LEU A 42 0.22 1.29 -2.14
C LEU A 42 -0.10 2.77 -2.41
N SER A 43 0.68 3.43 -3.26
CA SER A 43 0.42 4.82 -3.67
C SER A 43 -0.96 4.99 -4.31
N SER A 44 -1.40 4.02 -5.11
CA SER A 44 -2.75 4.05 -5.69
C SER A 44 -3.87 3.96 -4.64
N LEU A 45 -3.61 3.30 -3.51
CA LEU A 45 -4.55 3.19 -2.38
C LEU A 45 -4.55 4.45 -1.49
N CYS A 46 -3.49 5.24 -1.54
CA CYS A 46 -3.41 6.52 -0.85
C CYS A 46 -4.22 7.63 -1.54
N GLY A 47 -4.44 7.53 -2.86
CA GLY A 47 -5.04 8.60 -3.68
C GLY A 47 -6.55 8.47 -3.98
N GLY A 48 -7.26 7.53 -3.36
CA GLY A 48 -8.71 7.33 -3.58
C GLY A 48 -9.61 8.22 -2.72
N ASP A 49 -10.93 8.18 -2.98
CA ASP A 49 -11.95 8.92 -2.20
C ASP A 49 -11.93 8.57 -0.70
N LYS A 50 -11.60 7.31 -0.40
CA LYS A 50 -11.30 6.83 0.96
C LYS A 50 -9.88 6.30 0.99
N PRO A 51 -8.88 7.12 1.34
CA PRO A 51 -7.50 6.68 1.38
C PRO A 51 -7.29 5.52 2.36
N TYR A 52 -6.63 4.46 1.93
CA TYR A 52 -6.34 3.33 2.81
C TYR A 52 -5.18 3.68 3.75
N VAL A 53 -5.49 4.10 4.98
CA VAL A 53 -4.50 4.64 5.94
C VAL A 53 -3.27 3.74 6.13
N ALA A 54 -3.48 2.42 6.17
CA ALA A 54 -2.37 1.46 6.33
C ALA A 54 -1.38 1.45 5.14
N ALA A 55 -1.80 1.86 3.94
CA ALA A 55 -0.92 1.97 2.77
C ALA A 55 0.13 3.07 2.95
N PHE A 56 -0.22 4.19 3.62
CA PHE A 56 0.73 5.25 3.94
C PHE A 56 1.84 4.76 4.86
N PHE A 57 1.44 4.11 5.96
CA PHE A 57 2.37 3.63 6.97
C PHE A 57 3.34 2.58 6.38
N ARG A 58 2.83 1.61 5.60
CA ARG A 58 3.69 0.62 4.95
C ARG A 58 4.63 1.23 3.92
N SER A 59 4.15 2.16 3.09
CA SER A 59 4.99 2.85 2.12
C SER A 59 6.14 3.57 2.83
N ALA A 60 5.84 4.29 3.92
CA ALA A 60 6.86 4.97 4.71
C ALA A 60 7.89 4.01 5.33
N GLN A 61 7.46 2.86 5.85
CA GLN A 61 8.36 1.84 6.40
C GLN A 61 9.36 1.36 5.34
N TRP A 62 8.87 0.95 4.16
CA TRP A 62 9.75 0.46 3.11
C TRP A 62 10.66 1.54 2.54
N LEU A 63 10.16 2.76 2.37
CA LEU A 63 10.98 3.90 1.94
C LEU A 63 12.09 4.20 2.96
N ALA A 64 11.80 4.12 4.25
CA ALA A 64 12.80 4.28 5.30
C ALA A 64 13.87 3.18 5.26
N GLU A 65 13.48 1.92 5.04
CA GLU A 65 14.41 0.78 4.90
C GLU A 65 15.42 0.98 3.76
N ILE A 66 15.01 1.64 2.67
CA ILE A 66 15.89 1.97 1.54
C ILE A 66 16.47 3.40 1.60
N SER A 67 16.49 4.01 2.80
CA SER A 67 17.06 5.34 3.05
C SER A 67 16.41 6.52 2.29
N LYS A 68 15.19 6.35 1.78
CA LYS A 68 14.37 7.43 1.19
C LYS A 68 13.59 8.18 2.25
N ILE A 69 14.31 8.84 3.15
CA ILE A 69 13.74 9.40 4.39
C ILE A 69 12.73 10.52 4.14
N GLU A 70 12.98 11.41 3.17
CA GLU A 70 12.07 12.52 2.88
C GLU A 70 10.74 12.02 2.29
N GLU A 71 10.78 11.04 1.38
CA GLU A 71 9.58 10.39 0.86
C GLU A 71 8.82 9.68 1.99
N ALA A 72 9.51 8.94 2.86
CA ALA A 72 8.90 8.28 4.01
C ALA A 72 8.19 9.27 4.95
N ARG A 73 8.81 10.41 5.24
CA ARG A 73 8.23 11.49 6.06
C ARG A 73 6.96 12.06 5.44
N ALA A 74 6.96 12.30 4.13
CA ALA A 74 5.78 12.78 3.42
C ALA A 74 4.61 11.80 3.56
N PHE A 75 4.85 10.50 3.31
CA PHE A 75 3.82 9.47 3.47
C PHE A 75 3.25 9.41 4.90
N LEU A 76 4.09 9.50 5.93
CA LEU A 76 3.61 9.51 7.32
C LEU A 76 2.72 10.71 7.62
N ARG A 77 3.11 11.90 7.17
CA ARG A 77 2.32 13.12 7.38
C ARG A 77 0.96 13.00 6.69
N ASP A 78 0.96 12.63 5.42
CA ASP A 78 -0.24 12.56 4.62
C ASP A 78 -1.19 11.46 5.15
N GLY A 79 -0.62 10.34 5.63
CA GLY A 79 -1.39 9.26 6.27
C GLY A 79 -2.03 9.66 7.60
N ILE A 80 -1.33 10.45 8.42
CA ILE A 80 -1.90 11.01 9.65
C ILE A 80 -3.09 11.91 9.32
N ASP A 81 -2.94 12.81 8.35
CA ASP A 81 -4.02 13.71 7.95
C ASP A 81 -5.22 12.95 7.37
N ALA A 82 -4.98 11.90 6.57
CA ALA A 82 -6.04 11.01 6.09
C ALA A 82 -6.77 10.28 7.22
N ALA A 83 -6.05 9.76 8.21
CA ALA A 83 -6.65 9.11 9.38
C ALA A 83 -7.52 10.09 10.20
N ARG A 84 -7.03 11.33 10.39
CA ARG A 84 -7.79 12.40 11.06
C ARG A 84 -9.12 12.66 10.36
N GLN A 85 -9.10 12.75 9.03
CA GLN A 85 -10.29 13.04 8.23
C GLN A 85 -11.31 11.90 8.26
N GLN A 86 -10.86 10.66 8.44
CA GLN A 86 -11.73 9.48 8.55
C GLN A 86 -12.26 9.23 9.96
N GLY A 87 -11.77 9.97 10.97
CA GLY A 87 -12.12 9.76 12.37
C GLY A 87 -11.45 8.52 13.00
N ASP A 88 -10.41 7.99 12.35
CA ASP A 88 -9.68 6.76 12.72
C ASP A 88 -8.34 7.09 13.39
N LEU A 89 -8.35 7.97 14.41
CA LEU A 89 -7.16 8.42 15.14
C LEU A 89 -7.04 7.81 16.54
#